data_AF-A0A842T6P4-F1
#
_entry.id   AF-A0A842T6P4-F1
#
_cell.length_a   1.000
_cell.length_b   1.000
_cell.length_c   1.000
_cell.angle_alpha   90.00
_cell.angle_beta   90.00
_cell.angle_gamma   90.00
#
_symmetry.space_group_name_H-M   'P 1'
#
loop_
_entity.id
_entity.type
_entity.pdbx_description
1 polymer ?
#
loop_
_entity_poly.entity_id
_entity_poly.type
_entity_poly.pdbx_seq_one_letter_code
_entity_poly.pdbx_strand_id
1 'polypeptide(L)' 'MEREASRKLPDNCKTQYKHIPWRKIIGLRNIVLHEYSNVDLEIIWDVINKNIPKTKNQIKEIYSNLY' A
#
# COMPACT_ATOMS: atom_id res chain seq x y z
N MET A 1 5.36 -16.31 0.04
CA MET A 1 6.48 -15.51 0.59
C MET A 1 6.19 -14.01 0.63
N GLU A 2 5.60 -13.41 -0.41
CA GLU A 2 5.35 -11.96 -0.38
C GLU A 2 4.26 -11.53 0.62
N ARG A 3 3.31 -12.40 1.00
CA ARG A 3 2.13 -12.09 1.85
C ARG A 3 2.47 -11.37 3.17
N GLU A 4 3.69 -11.48 3.68
CA GLU A 4 4.07 -10.95 4.99
C GLU A 4 4.61 -9.52 5.04
N ALA A 5 5.14 -8.95 3.96
CA ALA A 5 5.85 -7.66 4.07
C ALA A 5 4.96 -6.52 4.61
N SER A 6 3.69 -6.47 4.21
CA SER A 6 2.72 -5.47 4.69
C SER A 6 2.14 -5.79 6.08
N ARG A 7 2.17 -7.06 6.50
CA ARG A 7 1.72 -7.49 7.84
C ARG A 7 2.82 -7.33 8.91
N LYS A 8 4.09 -7.33 8.50
CA LYS A 8 5.27 -7.16 9.36
C LYS A 8 5.51 -5.74 9.85
N LEU A 9 4.77 -4.74 9.36
CA LEU A 9 4.78 -3.42 9.97
C LEU A 9 4.24 -3.55 11.41
N PRO A 10 5.05 -3.19 12.42
CA PRO A 10 4.61 -3.27 13.81
C PRO A 10 3.43 -2.33 14.03
N ASP A 11 2.50 -2.73 14.90
CA ASP A 11 1.24 -2.04 15.06
C ASP A 11 1.40 -0.60 15.57
N ASN A 12 2.50 -0.31 16.28
CA ASN A 12 2.91 1.05 16.65
C ASN A 12 3.11 1.98 15.44
N CYS A 13 3.64 1.48 14.32
CA CYS A 13 3.81 2.27 13.10
C CYS A 13 2.46 2.56 12.45
N LYS A 14 1.55 1.57 12.43
CA LYS A 14 0.21 1.75 11.88
C LYS A 14 -0.62 2.73 12.72
N THR A 15 -0.44 2.71 14.04
CA THR A 15 -1.12 3.64 14.97
C THR A 15 -0.48 5.03 14.99
N GLN A 16 0.81 5.16 14.72
CA GLN A 16 1.48 6.45 14.56
C GLN A 16 1.10 7.13 13.24
N TYR A 17 0.96 6.36 12.16
CA TYR A 17 0.64 6.87 10.82
C TYR A 17 -0.78 6.50 10.38
N LYS A 18 -1.80 6.84 11.19
CA LYS A 18 -3.23 6.55 10.91
C LYS A 18 -3.78 7.22 9.65
N HIS A 19 -3.16 8.32 9.22
CA HIS A 19 -3.56 9.06 8.02
C HIS A 19 -3.29 8.27 6.72
N ILE A 20 -2.44 7.24 6.79
CA ILE A 20 -2.18 6.34 5.67
C ILE A 20 -3.28 5.27 5.63
N PRO A 21 -3.94 5.05 4.48
CA PRO A 21 -5.04 4.10 4.37
C PRO A 21 -4.54 2.66 4.26
N TRP A 22 -3.90 2.14 5.30
CA TRP A 22 -3.27 0.81 5.35
C TRP A 22 -4.18 -0.32 4.86
N ARG A 23 -5.46 -0.31 5.26
CA ARG A 23 -6.44 -1.30 4.82
C ARG A 23 -6.67 -1.28 3.31
N LYS A 24 -6.68 -0.09 2.69
CA LYS A 24 -6.82 0.05 1.23
C LYS A 24 -5.58 -0.45 0.50
N ILE A 25 -4.38 -0.20 1.05
CA ILE A 25 -3.11 -0.68 0.48
C ILE A 25 -3.06 -2.21 0.50
N ILE A 26 -3.43 -2.83 1.63
CA ILE A 26 -3.49 -4.29 1.78
C ILE A 26 -4.57 -4.87 0.86
N GLY A 27 -5.74 -4.22 0.76
CA GLY A 27 -6.83 -4.64 -0.11
C GLY A 27 -6.45 -4.62 -1.59
N LEU A 28 -5.85 -3.51 -2.05
CA LEU A 28 -5.36 -3.38 -3.42
C LEU A 28 -4.36 -4.49 -3.76
N ARG A 29 -3.43 -4.76 -2.85
CA ARG A 29 -2.47 -5.83 -3.03
C ARG A 29 -3.15 -7.20 -3.19
N ASN A 30 -4.17 -7.50 -2.39
CA ASN A 30 -4.89 -8.77 -2.51
C ASN A 30 -5.59 -8.88 -3.87
N ILE A 31 -6.19 -7.79 -4.36
CA ILE A 31 -6.81 -7.71 -5.68
C ILE A 31 -5.77 -7.96 -6.78
N VAL A 32 -4.63 -7.27 -6.73
CA VAL A 32 -3.54 -7.45 -7.71
C VAL A 32 -2.95 -8.87 -7.67
N LEU A 33 -2.92 -9.54 -6.52
CA LEU A 33 -2.37 -10.89 -6.42
C LEU A 33 -3.35 -12.00 -6.79
N HIS A 34 -4.66 -11.79 -6.64
CA HIS A 34 -5.67 -12.86 -6.79
C HIS A 34 -6.64 -12.64 -7.94
N GLU A 35 -6.87 -11.39 -8.33
CA GLU A 35 -7.96 -11.03 -9.25
C GLU A 35 -7.48 -10.17 -10.42
N TYR A 36 -6.17 -9.91 -10.56
CA TYR A 36 -5.63 -9.01 -11.61
C TYR A 36 -6.07 -9.39 -13.03
N SER A 37 -6.33 -10.68 -13.30
CA SER A 37 -6.81 -11.16 -14.59
C SER A 37 -8.25 -10.74 -14.92
N ASN A 38 -9.05 -10.37 -13.90
CA ASN A 38 -10.45 -9.97 -14.01
C ASN A 38 -10.69 -8.50 -13.59
N VAL A 39 -9.62 -7.76 -13.28
CA VAL A 39 -9.72 -6.36 -12.88
C VAL A 39 -9.63 -5.47 -14.09
N ASP A 40 -10.48 -4.44 -14.12
CA ASP A 40 -10.47 -3.41 -15.15
C ASP A 40 -9.09 -2.73 -15.23
N LEU A 41 -8.50 -2.72 -16.42
CA LEU A 41 -7.20 -2.13 -16.68
C LEU A 41 -7.19 -0.62 -16.40
N GLU A 42 -8.32 0.08 -16.54
CA GLU A 42 -8.43 1.49 -16.18
C GLU A 42 -8.24 1.69 -14.67
N ILE A 43 -8.77 0.79 -13.84
CA ILE A 43 -8.60 0.83 -12.38
C ILE A 43 -7.13 0.61 -12.02
N ILE A 44 -6.46 -0.35 -12.67
CA ILE A 44 -5.02 -0.60 -12.45
C ILE A 44 -4.19 0.61 -12.89
N TRP A 45 -4.52 1.20 -14.04
CA TRP A 45 -3.84 2.38 -14.56
C TRP A 45 -3.95 3.57 -13.59
N ASP A 46 -5.14 3.81 -13.05
CA ASP A 46 -5.38 4.88 -12.08
C ASP A 46 -4.61 4.62 -10.77
N VAL A 47 -4.60 3.38 -10.29
CA VAL A 47 -3.83 3.00 -9.11
C VAL A 47 -2.34 3.29 -9.31
N ILE A 48 -1.78 2.88 -10.45
CA ILE A 48 -0.36 3.07 -10.75
C ILE A 48 0.00 4.55 -10.85
N ASN A 49 -0.85 5.35 -11.49
CA ASN A 49 -0.54 6.76 -11.74
C ASN A 49 -0.91 7.71 -10.60
N LYS A 50 -1.93 7.39 -9.80
CA LYS A 50 -2.46 8.29 -8.75
C LYS A 50 -2.14 7.81 -7.35
N ASN A 51 -2.34 6.52 -7.06
CA ASN A 51 -2.26 5.99 -5.70
C ASN A 51 -0.84 5.59 -5.29
N ILE A 52 -0.11 4.91 -6.18
CA ILE A 52 1.26 4.44 -5.90
C ILE A 52 2.21 5.61 -5.63
N PRO A 53 2.25 6.72 -6.43
CA PRO A 53 3.17 7.82 -6.18
C PRO A 53 2.92 8.50 -4.83
N LYS A 54 1.65 8.72 -4.49
CA LYS A 54 1.25 9.27 -3.19
C LYS A 54 1.71 8.39 -2.05
N THR A 55 1.46 7.09 -2.14
CA THR A 55 1.84 6.12 -1.09
C THR A 55 3.36 6.02 -0.95
N LYS A 56 4.10 6.07 -2.07
CA LYS A 56 5.58 6.06 -2.08
C LYS A 56 6.16 7.24 -1.32
N ASN A 57 5.60 8.45 -1.50
CA ASN A 57 6.06 9.63 -0.77
C ASN A 57 5.81 9.51 0.74
N GLN A 58 4.63 9.00 1.13
CA GLN A 58 4.31 8.76 2.54
C GLN A 58 5.27 7.74 3.18
N ILE A 59 5.62 6.67 2.46
CA ILE A 59 6.59 5.67 2.96
C ILE A 59 7.99 6.28 3.09
N LYS A 60 8.42 7.12 2.14
CA LYS A 60 9.70 7.83 2.24
C LYS A 60 9.75 8.75 3.45
N GLU A 61 8.67 9.47 3.72
CA GLU A 61 8.56 10.33 4.90
C GLU A 61 8.65 9.52 6.20
N ILE A 62 7.94 8.39 6.28
CA ILE A 62 8.07 7.47 7.43
C ILE A 62 9.52 7.00 7.59
N TYR A 63 10.17 6.58 6.51
CA TYR A 63 11.53 6.08 6.55
C TYR A 63 12.52 7.15 7.02
N SER A 64 12.37 8.39 6.54
CA SER A 64 13.17 9.55 6.96
C SER A 64 12.90 10.01 8.40
N ASN A 65 11.76 9.66 9.00
CA ASN A 65 11.46 9.98 10.39
C ASN A 65 11.94 8.88 11.36
N LEU A 66 12.34 7.71 10.83
CA LEU A 66 12.82 6.58 11.62
C LEU A 66 14.35 6.49 11.69
N TYR A 67 15.07 7.19 10.81
CA TYR A 67 16.53 7.24 10.69
C TYR A 67 16.99 8.67 10.47
#